data_AF-A0A087MFH8-F1
#
_entry.id   AF-A0A087MFH8-F1
#
_cell.length_a   1.000
_cell.length_b   1.000
_cell.length_c   1.000
_cell.angle_alpha   90.00
_cell.angle_beta   90.00
_cell.angle_gamma   90.00
#
_symmetry.space_group_name_H-M   'P 1'
#
loop_
_entity.id
_entity.type
_entity.pdbx_description
1 polymer ?
#
loop_
_entity_poly.entity_id
_entity_poly.type
_entity_poly.pdbx_seq_one_letter_code
_entity_poly.pdbx_strand_id
1 'polypeptide(L)'
;MAVFGVAALCIAAAWAINPFDTAARDLGARLWGRLAMPVPDAGMTPTLPVGYELVVDTRAYGRRVPASGDLLVYLHDGQPRVGRVVAGPGQSVALRLGDLFVNGALQPPVEGLDLETGAGRGRELEDTPVPPGHVFVLGDARDQATDSRHHGPVPRKRWVGKVVAVRR
;
A
#
# COMPACT_ATOMS: atom_id res chain seq x y z
N MET A 1 -16.60 27.83 29.34
CA MET A 1 -16.91 27.58 27.92
C MET A 1 -15.80 27.97 26.93
N ALA A 2 -14.85 28.86 27.25
CA ALA A 2 -13.81 29.31 26.31
C ALA A 2 -12.65 28.32 26.07
N VAL A 3 -12.28 27.49 27.06
CA VAL A 3 -11.13 26.57 26.98
C VAL A 3 -11.34 25.44 25.96
N PHE A 4 -12.59 24.95 25.80
CA PHE A 4 -12.92 23.92 24.83
C PHE A 4 -12.79 24.38 23.37
N GLY A 5 -13.04 25.68 23.10
CA GLY A 5 -12.92 26.24 21.76
C GLY A 5 -11.47 26.35 21.27
N VAL A 6 -10.55 26.72 22.16
CA VAL A 6 -9.12 26.87 21.84
C VAL A 6 -8.47 25.51 21.57
N ALA A 7 -8.75 24.50 22.41
CA ALA A 7 -8.19 23.16 22.23
C ALA A 7 -8.68 22.50 20.91
N ALA A 8 -9.97 22.63 20.59
CA ALA A 8 -10.52 22.11 19.34
C ALA A 8 -9.91 22.79 18.10
N LEU A 9 -9.69 24.11 18.17
CA LEU A 9 -9.02 24.86 17.10
C LEU A 9 -7.57 24.42 16.90
N CYS A 10 -6.83 24.19 17.99
CA CYS A 10 -5.45 23.69 17.93
C CYS A 10 -5.37 22.29 17.30
N ILE A 11 -6.29 21.38 17.63
CA ILE A 11 -6.34 20.04 17.03
C ILE A 11 -6.69 20.12 15.54
N ALA A 12 -7.67 20.95 15.16
CA ALA A 12 -8.04 21.14 13.77
C ALA A 12 -6.88 21.75 12.95
N ALA A 13 -6.20 22.76 13.50
CA ALA A 13 -5.02 23.36 12.88
C ALA A 13 -3.86 22.35 12.74
N ALA A 14 -3.62 21.53 13.76
CA ALA A 14 -2.62 20.47 13.70
C ALA A 14 -2.97 19.41 12.64
N TRP A 15 -4.25 19.07 12.47
CA TRP A 15 -4.68 18.07 11.48
C TRP A 15 -4.54 18.56 10.03
N ALA A 16 -4.69 19.88 9.82
CA ALA A 16 -4.44 20.53 8.53
C ALA A 16 -2.96 20.47 8.12
N ILE A 17 -2.04 20.31 9.08
CA ILE A 17 -0.61 20.14 8.79
C ILE A 17 -0.35 18.71 8.33
N ASN A 18 0.03 18.55 7.06
CA ASN A 18 0.37 17.27 6.45
C ASN A 18 1.57 17.41 5.50
N PRO A 19 2.78 17.68 6.02
CA PRO A 19 3.98 17.96 5.21
C PRO A 19 4.41 16.78 4.33
N PHE A 20 3.96 15.58 4.64
CA PHE A 20 4.29 14.36 3.91
C PHE A 20 3.20 13.96 2.91
N ASP A 21 2.10 14.71 2.85
CA ASP A 21 0.94 14.38 2.03
C ASP A 21 0.52 12.92 2.21
N THR A 22 0.54 12.42 3.46
CA THR A 22 0.17 11.03 3.78
C THR A 22 -1.33 10.92 3.97
N ALA A 23 -1.90 9.79 3.56
CA ALA A 23 -3.28 9.42 3.84
C ALA A 23 -3.49 8.92 5.28
N ALA A 24 -2.44 8.91 6.11
CA ALA A 24 -2.53 8.48 7.51
C ALA A 24 -3.63 9.27 8.26
N ARG A 25 -4.41 8.52 9.04
CA ARG A 25 -5.46 9.04 9.93
C ARG A 25 -4.98 9.25 11.36
N ASP A 26 -3.69 9.05 11.59
CA ASP A 26 -3.02 9.29 12.86
C ASP A 26 -2.28 10.63 12.81
N LEU A 27 -2.47 11.47 13.83
CA LEU A 27 -1.84 12.80 13.89
C LEU A 27 -0.31 12.65 14.03
N GLY A 28 0.15 11.67 14.81
CA GLY A 28 1.54 11.25 14.97
C GLY A 28 2.23 10.97 13.63
N ALA A 29 1.56 10.20 12.79
CA ALA A 29 2.04 9.84 11.47
C ALA A 29 2.10 11.06 10.53
N ARG A 30 1.17 12.00 10.65
CA ARG A 30 1.13 13.21 9.79
C ARG A 30 2.21 14.21 10.13
N LEU A 31 2.51 14.48 11.41
CA LEU A 31 3.51 15.48 11.80
C LEU A 31 4.90 14.88 12.05
N TRP A 32 4.98 13.65 12.57
CA TRP A 32 6.23 12.99 12.97
C TRP A 32 6.61 11.80 12.09
N GLY A 33 5.86 11.55 11.01
CA GLY A 33 6.33 10.71 9.91
C GLY A 33 6.52 9.23 10.24
N ARG A 34 5.85 8.72 11.27
CA ARG A 34 5.95 7.31 11.67
C ARG A 34 4.61 6.82 12.19
N LEU A 35 4.22 5.62 11.78
CA LEU A 35 3.02 4.93 12.22
C LEU A 35 3.38 3.52 12.68
N ALA A 36 2.85 3.10 13.81
CA ALA A 36 2.83 1.70 14.23
C ALA A 36 1.39 1.19 14.10
N MET A 37 1.21 0.03 13.49
CA MET A 37 -0.11 -0.58 13.30
C MET A 37 -0.01 -2.10 13.22
N PRO A 38 -1.04 -2.86 13.64
CA PRO A 38 -1.06 -4.30 13.39
C PRO A 38 -1.12 -4.59 11.89
N VAL A 39 -0.65 -5.77 11.48
CA VAL A 39 -0.92 -6.30 10.13
C VAL A 39 -2.43 -6.38 9.93
N PRO A 40 -3.00 -5.68 8.93
CA PRO A 40 -4.45 -5.45 8.87
C PRO A 40 -5.23 -6.67 8.37
N ASP A 41 -4.64 -7.47 7.48
CA ASP A 41 -5.26 -8.66 6.89
C ASP A 41 -4.19 -9.68 6.46
N ALA A 42 -4.64 -10.87 6.04
CA ALA A 42 -3.76 -11.96 5.62
C ALA A 42 -3.21 -11.82 4.19
N GLY A 43 -3.54 -10.74 3.47
CA GLY A 43 -3.22 -10.57 2.04
C GLY A 43 -1.72 -10.50 1.74
N MET A 44 -0.88 -10.31 2.76
CA MET A 44 0.57 -10.26 2.64
C MET A 44 1.29 -11.47 3.27
N THR A 45 0.55 -12.53 3.62
CA THR A 45 1.15 -13.78 4.13
C THR A 45 1.92 -14.49 2.99
N PRO A 46 3.12 -15.07 3.21
CA PRO A 46 3.84 -15.21 4.48
C PRO A 46 4.72 -13.99 4.87
N THR A 47 4.94 -13.04 3.96
CA THR A 47 5.83 -11.88 4.21
C THR A 47 5.46 -11.07 5.45
N LEU A 48 4.17 -10.80 5.64
CA LEU A 48 3.62 -10.09 6.80
C LEU A 48 2.56 -10.96 7.47
N PRO A 49 2.94 -11.79 8.47
CA PRO A 49 1.99 -12.64 9.18
C PRO A 49 1.02 -11.82 10.04
N VAL A 50 -0.25 -12.22 10.07
CA VAL A 50 -1.25 -11.65 11.00
C VAL A 50 -0.81 -11.87 12.44
N GLY A 51 -1.07 -10.87 13.29
CA GLY A 51 -0.66 -10.86 14.70
C GLY A 51 0.69 -10.17 14.96
N TYR A 52 1.38 -9.73 13.91
CA TYR A 52 2.57 -8.89 14.00
C TYR A 52 2.19 -7.41 13.87
N GLU A 53 3.11 -6.53 14.27
CA GLU A 53 3.02 -5.09 14.10
C GLU A 53 3.96 -4.59 12.99
N LEU A 54 3.49 -3.60 12.25
CA LEU A 54 4.21 -2.89 11.20
C LEU A 54 4.73 -1.57 11.75
N VAL A 55 5.97 -1.25 11.39
CA VAL A 55 6.50 0.10 11.47
C VAL A 55 6.47 0.70 10.08
N VAL A 56 5.76 1.82 9.94
CA VAL A 56 5.52 2.48 8.67
C VAL A 56 6.18 3.87 8.67
N ASP A 57 7.01 4.14 7.67
CA ASP A 57 7.52 5.48 7.37
C ASP A 57 6.53 6.20 6.46
N THR A 58 5.79 7.16 7.03
CA THR A 58 4.80 7.97 6.30
C THR A 58 5.41 9.15 5.55
N ARG A 59 6.73 9.38 5.69
CA ARG A 59 7.47 10.40 4.93
C ARG A 59 7.90 9.90 3.55
N ALA A 60 8.01 8.58 3.39
CA ALA A 60 8.67 7.91 2.27
C ALA A 60 8.21 8.43 0.90
N TYR A 61 6.92 8.72 0.75
CA TYR A 61 6.30 9.05 -0.54
C TYR A 61 5.85 10.51 -0.68
N GLY A 62 6.26 11.39 0.23
CA GLY A 62 5.91 12.82 0.16
C GLY A 62 6.31 13.47 -1.17
N ARG A 63 7.52 13.14 -1.66
CA ARG A 63 8.06 13.61 -2.96
C ARG A 63 8.48 12.49 -3.89
N ARG A 64 8.31 11.24 -3.48
CA ARG A 64 8.82 10.06 -4.19
C ARG A 64 7.66 9.17 -4.58
N VAL A 65 7.76 8.57 -5.75
CA VAL A 65 6.87 7.48 -6.16
C VAL A 65 7.40 6.19 -5.53
N PRO A 66 6.52 5.31 -4.99
CA PRO A 66 6.93 3.99 -4.54
C PRO A 66 7.67 3.21 -5.61
N ALA A 67 8.77 2.58 -5.22
CA ALA A 67 9.56 1.74 -6.12
C ALA A 67 8.93 0.34 -6.23
N SER A 68 9.25 -0.38 -7.30
CA SER A 68 8.89 -1.80 -7.40
C SER A 68 9.49 -2.58 -6.22
N GLY A 69 8.68 -3.45 -5.62
CA GLY A 69 9.01 -4.22 -4.43
C GLY A 69 8.69 -3.53 -3.10
N ASP A 70 8.38 -2.23 -3.09
CA ASP A 70 8.00 -1.52 -1.86
C ASP A 70 6.72 -2.11 -1.26
N LEU A 71 6.71 -2.28 0.07
CA LEU A 71 5.53 -2.64 0.83
C LEU A 71 4.77 -1.36 1.19
N LEU A 72 3.72 -1.06 0.43
CA LEU A 72 2.91 0.15 0.58
C LEU A 72 1.73 -0.13 1.52
N VAL A 73 1.60 0.68 2.57
CA VAL A 73 0.34 0.82 3.30
C VAL A 73 -0.53 1.83 2.56
N TYR A 74 -1.77 1.45 2.26
CA TYR A 74 -2.74 2.32 1.58
C TYR A 74 -4.15 2.14 2.14
N LEU A 75 -5.00 3.14 1.93
CA LEU A 75 -6.41 3.05 2.31
C LEU A 75 -7.26 2.49 1.16
N HIS A 76 -8.12 1.53 1.45
CA HIS A 76 -9.17 1.05 0.56
C HIS A 76 -10.48 0.96 1.35
N ASP A 77 -11.55 1.59 0.86
CA ASP A 77 -12.83 1.74 1.57
C ASP A 77 -12.68 2.26 3.01
N GLY A 78 -11.70 3.16 3.19
CA GLY A 78 -11.37 3.75 4.48
C GLY A 78 -10.64 2.83 5.45
N GLN A 79 -10.33 1.59 5.08
CA GLN A 79 -9.54 0.65 5.88
C GLN A 79 -8.10 0.58 5.37
N PRO A 80 -7.10 0.46 6.25
CA PRO A 80 -5.72 0.27 5.82
C PRO A 80 -5.52 -1.14 5.28
N ARG A 81 -4.76 -1.24 4.20
CA ARG A 81 -4.30 -2.48 3.58
C ARG A 81 -2.81 -2.37 3.30
N VAL A 82 -2.18 -3.51 3.07
CA VAL A 82 -0.77 -3.57 2.64
C VAL A 82 -0.69 -4.31 1.31
N GLY A 83 0.11 -3.80 0.40
CA GLY A 83 0.38 -4.44 -0.88
C GLY A 83 1.81 -4.17 -1.33
N ARG A 84 2.38 -5.10 -2.09
CA ARG A 84 3.66 -4.92 -2.76
C ARG A 84 3.45 -4.15 -4.05
N VAL A 85 4.18 -3.06 -4.21
CA VAL A 85 4.17 -2.27 -5.45
C VAL A 85 4.86 -3.09 -6.54
N VAL A 86 4.16 -3.29 -7.65
CA VAL A 86 4.70 -4.02 -8.82
C VAL A 86 4.91 -3.12 -10.02
N ALA A 87 4.17 -2.02 -10.12
CA ALA A 87 4.30 -1.05 -11.19
C ALA A 87 3.94 0.37 -10.71
N GLY A 88 4.65 1.35 -11.25
CA GLY A 88 4.43 2.78 -11.03
C GLY A 88 3.80 3.49 -12.23
N PRO A 89 3.64 4.82 -12.15
CA PRO A 89 3.03 5.64 -13.19
C PRO A 89 3.64 5.44 -14.58
N GLY A 90 2.78 5.34 -15.60
CA GLY A 90 3.19 5.19 -17.00
C GLY A 90 3.60 3.76 -17.39
N GLN A 91 3.67 2.84 -16.43
CA GLN A 91 3.84 1.41 -16.72
C GLN A 91 2.48 0.74 -17.00
N SER A 92 2.51 -0.46 -17.54
CA SER A 92 1.35 -1.33 -17.71
C SER A 92 1.56 -2.67 -16.99
N VAL A 93 0.46 -3.29 -16.56
CA VAL A 93 0.46 -4.56 -15.84
C VAL A 93 -0.49 -5.54 -16.51
N ALA A 94 -0.03 -6.75 -16.78
CA ALA A 94 -0.87 -7.86 -17.22
C ALA A 94 -0.63 -9.10 -16.34
N LEU A 95 -1.68 -9.91 -16.19
CA LEU A 95 -1.61 -11.22 -15.53
C LEU A 95 -2.13 -12.27 -16.50
N ARG A 96 -1.28 -13.25 -16.84
CA ARG A 96 -1.61 -14.32 -17.81
C ARG A 96 -1.18 -15.65 -17.24
N LEU A 97 -2.09 -16.60 -17.10
CA LEU A 97 -1.80 -17.94 -16.58
C LEU A 97 -1.06 -17.95 -15.21
N GLY A 98 -1.27 -16.93 -14.38
CA GLY A 98 -0.59 -16.77 -13.08
C GLY A 98 0.66 -15.88 -13.12
N ASP A 99 1.24 -15.67 -14.31
CA ASP A 99 2.44 -14.88 -14.49
C ASP A 99 2.16 -13.37 -14.52
N LEU A 100 3.06 -12.61 -13.89
CA LEU A 100 3.04 -11.16 -13.88
C LEU A 100 3.90 -10.59 -15.01
N PHE A 101 3.30 -9.73 -15.82
CA PHE A 101 4.00 -8.95 -16.83
C PHE A 101 3.91 -7.47 -16.49
N VAL A 102 5.03 -6.76 -16.57
CA VAL A 102 5.10 -5.30 -16.44
C VAL A 102 5.72 -4.73 -17.70
N ASN A 103 5.02 -3.82 -18.39
CA ASN A 103 5.40 -3.32 -19.71
C ASN A 103 5.66 -4.46 -20.73
N GLY A 104 4.88 -5.54 -20.65
CA GLY A 104 5.03 -6.74 -21.49
C GLY A 104 6.20 -7.66 -21.11
N ALA A 105 7.06 -7.29 -20.17
CA ALA A 105 8.16 -8.13 -19.70
C ALA A 105 7.72 -9.00 -18.52
N LEU A 106 7.96 -10.31 -18.62
CA LEU A 106 7.75 -11.27 -17.54
C LEU A 106 8.57 -10.85 -16.32
N GLN A 107 7.91 -10.70 -15.18
CA GLN A 107 8.56 -10.44 -13.91
C GLN A 107 8.95 -11.76 -13.25
N PRO A 108 10.17 -11.89 -12.73
CA PRO A 108 10.55 -13.08 -12.00
C PRO A 108 9.65 -13.23 -10.77
N PRO A 109 9.38 -14.47 -10.34
CA PRO A 109 8.78 -14.69 -9.04
C PRO A 109 9.59 -13.99 -7.95
N VAL A 110 8.93 -13.39 -6.96
CA VAL A 110 9.62 -12.84 -5.81
C VAL A 110 10.21 -14.02 -5.02
N GLU A 111 11.53 -14.01 -4.83
CA GLU A 111 12.25 -15.09 -4.15
C GLU A 111 11.71 -15.33 -2.73
N GLY A 112 11.43 -16.58 -2.37
CA GLY A 112 10.83 -16.96 -1.08
C GLY A 112 9.32 -16.76 -0.97
N LEU A 113 8.66 -16.31 -2.04
CA LEU A 113 7.22 -16.34 -2.19
C LEU A 113 6.89 -17.39 -3.23
N ASP A 114 6.28 -18.50 -2.81
CA ASP A 114 5.66 -19.45 -3.73
C ASP A 114 4.48 -18.75 -4.41
N LEU A 115 4.81 -18.06 -5.50
CA LEU A 115 3.86 -17.45 -6.42
C LEU A 115 3.28 -18.49 -7.38
N GLU A 116 3.59 -19.77 -7.19
CA GLU A 116 2.80 -20.90 -7.68
C GLU A 116 1.37 -20.66 -7.20
N THR A 117 0.61 -19.94 -8.03
CA THR A 117 -0.83 -19.78 -7.94
C THR A 117 -1.41 -21.17 -7.83
N GLY A 118 -1.62 -21.63 -6.59
CA GLY A 118 -2.16 -22.92 -6.29
C GLY A 118 -3.58 -22.98 -6.84
N ALA A 119 -3.73 -23.51 -8.05
CA ALA A 119 -4.99 -23.93 -8.66
C ALA A 119 -6.20 -22.97 -8.50
N GLY A 120 -5.94 -21.67 -8.39
CA GLY A 120 -6.92 -20.61 -8.51
C GLY A 120 -6.40 -19.70 -9.60
N ARG A 121 -7.09 -19.63 -10.74
CA ARG A 121 -6.77 -18.67 -11.80
C ARG A 121 -6.79 -17.28 -11.18
N GLY A 122 -5.64 -16.76 -10.76
CA GLY A 122 -5.49 -15.35 -10.45
C GLY A 122 -6.10 -14.58 -11.61
N ARG A 123 -7.01 -13.65 -11.29
CA ARG A 123 -7.80 -12.92 -12.28
C ARG A 123 -6.90 -12.51 -13.45
N GLU A 124 -7.21 -12.99 -14.65
CA GLU A 124 -6.50 -12.54 -15.85
C GLU A 124 -6.70 -11.03 -15.95
N LEU A 125 -5.60 -10.34 -16.15
CA LEU A 125 -5.60 -8.92 -16.40
C LEU A 125 -5.00 -8.71 -17.77
N GLU A 126 -5.78 -8.09 -18.62
CA GLU A 126 -5.28 -7.46 -19.83
C GLU A 126 -4.33 -6.32 -19.46
N ASP A 127 -3.59 -5.81 -20.46
CA ASP A 127 -2.56 -4.80 -20.31
C ASP A 127 -3.12 -3.50 -19.69
N THR A 128 -3.10 -3.45 -18.36
CA THR A 128 -3.77 -2.42 -17.56
C THR A 128 -2.78 -1.28 -17.32
N PRO A 129 -3.02 -0.08 -17.86
CA PRO A 129 -2.12 1.04 -17.67
C PRO A 129 -2.21 1.56 -16.22
N VAL A 130 -1.07 1.99 -15.67
CA VAL A 130 -0.97 2.66 -14.37
C VAL A 130 -0.96 4.17 -14.61
N PRO A 131 -2.04 4.91 -14.27
CA PRO A 131 -2.10 6.33 -14.56
C PRO A 131 -1.06 7.16 -13.77
N PRO A 132 -0.80 8.41 -14.19
CA PRO A 132 -0.05 9.38 -13.39
C PRO A 132 -0.54 9.44 -11.94
N GLY A 133 0.40 9.44 -10.99
CA GLY A 133 0.08 9.50 -9.56
C GLY A 133 -0.59 8.23 -8.99
N HIS A 134 -0.52 7.10 -9.69
CA HIS A 134 -1.00 5.80 -9.20
C HIS A 134 0.13 4.78 -9.13
N VAL A 135 -0.08 3.72 -8.37
CA VAL A 135 0.75 2.52 -8.38
C VAL A 135 -0.14 1.29 -8.48
N PHE A 136 0.36 0.23 -9.11
CA PHE A 136 -0.28 -1.07 -9.08
C PHE A 136 0.32 -1.89 -7.94
N VAL A 137 -0.53 -2.42 -7.06
CA VAL A 137 -0.08 -3.25 -5.94
C VAL A 137 -0.68 -4.65 -6.01
N LEU A 138 0.11 -5.64 -5.61
CA LEU A 138 -0.34 -7.02 -5.45
C LEU A 138 -0.06 -7.47 -4.03
N GLY A 139 -0.98 -8.24 -3.47
CA GLY A 139 -0.73 -8.98 -2.25
C GLY A 139 0.17 -10.17 -2.53
N ASP A 140 0.94 -10.55 -1.53
CA ASP A 140 1.80 -11.71 -1.58
C ASP A 140 0.97 -13.02 -1.49
N ALA A 141 -0.11 -13.02 -0.70
CA ALA A 141 -1.11 -14.09 -0.69
C ALA A 141 -2.13 -13.88 -1.82
N ARG A 142 -1.77 -14.25 -3.06
CA ARG A 142 -2.54 -13.93 -4.27
C ARG A 142 -4.02 -14.35 -4.21
N ASP A 143 -4.37 -15.47 -3.60
CA ASP A 143 -5.78 -15.91 -3.56
C ASP A 143 -6.60 -15.24 -2.45
N GLN A 144 -5.95 -14.63 -1.46
CA GLN A 144 -6.60 -14.01 -0.29
C GLN A 144 -6.58 -12.48 -0.35
N ALA A 145 -5.65 -11.91 -1.12
CA ALA A 145 -5.45 -10.47 -1.18
C ALA A 145 -6.53 -9.76 -2.00
N THR A 146 -7.18 -8.77 -1.37
CA THR A 146 -7.98 -7.76 -2.08
C THR A 146 -7.07 -6.58 -2.48
N ASP A 147 -6.48 -6.66 -3.67
CA ASP A 147 -5.50 -5.71 -4.19
C ASP A 147 -5.93 -5.09 -5.54
N SER A 148 -4.98 -4.51 -6.29
CA SER A 148 -5.27 -3.81 -7.54
C SER A 148 -5.93 -4.68 -8.62
N ARG A 149 -5.93 -6.02 -8.49
CA ARG A 149 -6.73 -6.90 -9.37
C ARG A 149 -8.24 -6.70 -9.20
N HIS A 150 -8.66 -6.21 -8.03
CA HIS A 150 -10.07 -6.02 -7.68
C HIS A 150 -10.49 -4.56 -7.78
N HIS A 151 -9.62 -3.64 -7.35
CA HIS A 151 -9.94 -2.21 -7.24
C HIS A 151 -9.13 -1.29 -8.15
N GLY A 152 -8.26 -1.85 -8.99
CA GLY A 152 -7.40 -1.11 -9.91
C GLY A 152 -6.19 -0.45 -9.25
N PRO A 153 -5.43 0.38 -9.99
CA PRO A 153 -4.28 1.11 -9.46
C PRO A 153 -4.65 2.01 -8.27
N VAL A 154 -3.78 2.08 -7.27
CA VAL A 154 -3.98 2.85 -6.04
C VAL A 154 -3.52 4.30 -6.25
N PRO A 155 -4.42 5.31 -6.17
CA PRO A 155 -4.05 6.72 -6.31
C PRO A 155 -3.23 7.26 -5.14
N ARG A 156 -2.36 8.23 -5.40
CA ARG A 156 -1.50 8.94 -4.44
C ARG A 156 -2.20 9.37 -3.15
N LYS A 157 -3.44 9.84 -3.26
CA LYS A 157 -4.28 10.30 -2.14
C LYS A 157 -4.64 9.20 -1.12
N ARG A 158 -4.39 7.93 -1.46
CA ARG A 158 -4.65 6.78 -0.58
C ARG A 158 -3.37 6.22 0.05
N TRP A 159 -2.19 6.73 -0.32
CA TRP A 159 -0.92 6.19 0.18
C TRP A 159 -0.66 6.67 1.60
N VAL A 160 -0.45 5.73 2.52
CA VAL A 160 -0.14 6.01 3.92
C VAL A 160 1.37 6.08 4.12
N GLY A 161 2.12 5.07 3.69
CA GLY A 161 3.57 5.04 3.87
C GLY A 161 4.20 3.70 3.53
N LYS A 162 5.52 3.62 3.70
CA LYS A 162 6.31 2.42 3.42
C LYS A 162 6.48 1.59 4.68
N VAL A 163 6.22 0.29 4.62
CA VAL A 163 6.62 -0.62 5.71
C VAL A 163 8.15 -0.70 5.73
N VAL A 164 8.75 -0.39 6.87
CA VAL A 164 10.22 -0.37 7.06
C VAL A 164 10.70 -1.39 8.10
N ALA A 165 9.80 -1.90 8.95
CA ALA A 165 10.09 -3.00 9.86
C ALA A 165 8.81 -3.74 10.26
N VAL A 166 8.99 -4.98 10.73
CA VAL A 166 7.94 -5.84 11.30
C VAL A 166 8.38 -6.25 12.70
N ARG A 167 7.45 -6.26 13.66
CA ARG A 167 7.67 -6.59 15.08
C ARG A 167 6.63 -7.60 15.53
N ARG A 168 6.97 -8.41 16.54
CA ARG A 168 6.05 -9.34 17.18
C ARG A 168 5.59 -8.78 18.51
#